data_AF-A0A0A9YF80-F1
#
_entry.id   AF-A0A0A9YF80-F1
#
_cell.length_a   1.000
_cell.length_b   1.000
_cell.length_c   1.000
_cell.angle_alpha   90.00
_cell.angle_beta   90.00
_cell.angle_gamma   90.00
#
_symmetry.space_group_name_H-M   'P 1'
#
loop_
_entity.id
_entity.type
_entity.pdbx_description
1 polymer ?
#
loop_
_entity_poly.entity_id
_entity_poly.type
_entity_poly.pdbx_seq_one_letter_code
_entity_poly.pdbx_strand_id
1 'polypeptide(L)'
;MKLTIASPRDELLHVEVPGELMMDDFVGLCAVETGFSPSQICLVVGGKKLTREKKSIRNMGLKEDDVVIVQPIAPFNRGRVGIAVADSETSRVTVAEPERIRDLLMSNPDHMHALRQNNPRLYKALKSGQLEEFAKELNDQLTQRERTERQRLKLMQSNPFDPEAQRLIAEDIRMKNIEANMEAALEYNPETFGLVTMLYINCVVNGHPLKAFVDSGAQTTIMSERCAGRVNIMRLVDTRWSGYARGVGIQKIIGRVHMVDLVIENDHLTTSFSVIEKQPMDMLLGLDMLKRHECVIDLKRNVLRIGTTGTETSFLKESDIPEDSKLWKIPKKDGKNKPSEGRQRPHSHSPSTGRRGS
;
A
#
# COMPACT_ATOMS: atom_id res chain seq x y z
N MET A 1 -11.88 24.86 15.01
CA MET A 1 -10.58 24.27 14.62
C MET A 1 -10.88 23.01 13.85
N LYS A 2 -10.28 22.87 12.67
CA LYS A 2 -10.42 21.69 11.84
C LYS A 2 -9.41 20.62 12.28
N LEU A 3 -9.86 19.39 12.48
CA LEU A 3 -9.03 18.26 12.89
C LEU A 3 -9.30 17.06 11.99
N THR A 4 -8.30 16.21 11.79
CA THR A 4 -8.44 14.96 11.04
C THR A 4 -8.30 13.78 11.98
N ILE A 5 -9.35 12.98 12.14
CA ILE A 5 -9.35 11.77 12.96
C ILE A 5 -8.97 10.59 12.07
N ALA A 6 -7.93 9.85 12.46
CA ALA A 6 -7.57 8.57 11.85
C ALA A 6 -8.13 7.42 12.70
N SER A 7 -9.09 6.70 12.14
CA SER A 7 -9.74 5.54 12.77
C SER A 7 -8.82 4.30 12.75
N PRO A 8 -8.96 3.36 13.70
CA PRO A 8 -8.29 2.05 13.66
C PRO A 8 -8.62 1.19 12.42
N ARG A 9 -9.59 1.61 11.61
CA ARG A 9 -10.01 0.93 10.37
C ARG A 9 -9.46 1.60 9.10
N ASP A 10 -8.42 2.42 9.22
CA ASP A 10 -7.80 3.21 8.14
C ASP A 10 -8.74 4.25 7.48
N GLU A 11 -9.77 4.68 8.19
CA GLU A 11 -10.68 5.74 7.75
C GLU A 11 -10.20 7.10 8.27
N LEU A 12 -10.22 8.13 7.42
CA LEU A 12 -9.90 9.51 7.77
C LEU A 12 -11.19 10.34 7.81
N LEU A 13 -11.46 10.94 8.97
CA LEU A 13 -12.67 11.72 9.24
C LEU A 13 -12.27 13.16 9.55
N HIS A 14 -12.85 14.14 8.85
CA HIS A 14 -12.59 15.55 9.14
C HIS A 14 -13.68 16.08 10.07
N VAL A 15 -13.28 16.56 11.25
CA VAL A 15 -14.19 17.14 12.23
C VAL A 15 -13.85 18.60 12.48
N GLU A 16 -14.88 19.44 12.57
CA GLU A 16 -14.73 20.83 12.94
C GLU A 16 -15.29 21.03 14.35
N VAL A 17 -14.41 21.31 15.31
CA VAL A 17 -14.76 21.43 16.72
C VAL A 17 -14.29 22.76 17.30
N PRO A 18 -14.95 23.31 18.33
CA PRO A 18 -14.43 24.45 19.08
C PRO A 18 -13.13 24.06 19.80
N GLY A 19 -12.10 24.92 19.77
CA GLY A 19 -10.82 24.63 20.46
C GLY A 19 -10.91 24.58 21.98
N GLU A 20 -12.00 25.09 22.54
CA GLU A 20 -12.30 25.07 23.97
C GLU A 20 -13.03 23.77 24.40
N LEU A 21 -13.38 22.89 23.46
CA LEU A 21 -14.03 21.61 23.75
C LEU A 21 -13.19 20.79 24.75
N MET A 22 -13.85 20.23 25.77
CA MET A 22 -13.17 19.45 26.80
C MET A 22 -12.69 18.10 26.24
N MET A 23 -11.57 17.61 26.75
CA MET A 23 -10.97 16.35 26.27
C MET A 23 -11.92 15.14 26.41
N ASP A 24 -12.71 15.08 27.49
CA ASP A 24 -13.68 13.99 27.69
C ASP A 24 -14.79 13.99 26.63
N ASP A 25 -15.28 15.17 26.26
CA ASP A 25 -16.28 15.33 25.21
C ASP A 25 -15.71 15.03 23.83
N PHE A 26 -14.45 15.41 23.59
CA PHE A 26 -13.73 15.10 22.35
C PHE A 26 -13.45 13.59 22.20
N VAL A 27 -13.10 12.89 23.29
CA VAL A 27 -13.00 11.42 23.30
C VAL A 27 -14.36 10.78 23.01
N GLY A 28 -15.44 11.33 23.57
CA GLY A 28 -16.81 10.92 23.25
C GLY A 28 -17.14 11.07 21.76
N LEU A 29 -16.77 12.21 21.16
CA LEU A 29 -16.93 12.45 19.73
C LEU A 29 -16.16 11.43 18.89
N CYS A 30 -14.86 11.24 19.18
CA CYS A 30 -14.03 10.24 18.50
C CYS A 30 -14.59 8.82 18.64
N ALA A 31 -15.14 8.47 19.81
CA ALA A 31 -15.76 7.16 20.06
C ALA A 31 -17.01 6.95 19.19
N VAL A 32 -17.86 7.97 19.06
CA VAL A 32 -19.06 7.92 18.19
C VAL A 32 -18.67 7.78 16.73
N GLU A 33 -17.72 8.60 16.28
CA GLU A 33 -17.26 8.62 14.88
C GLU A 33 -16.52 7.34 14.47
N THR A 34 -15.81 6.69 15.40
CA THR A 34 -15.06 5.46 15.12
C THR A 34 -15.79 4.16 15.50
N GLY A 35 -16.94 4.27 16.19
CA GLY A 35 -17.74 3.13 16.64
C GLY A 35 -17.11 2.30 17.78
N PHE A 36 -16.19 2.88 18.55
CA PHE A 36 -15.56 2.25 19.72
C PHE A 36 -16.09 2.84 21.03
N SER A 37 -16.02 2.08 22.13
CA SER A 37 -16.37 2.63 23.44
C SER A 37 -15.36 3.72 23.86
N PRO A 38 -15.81 4.83 24.48
CA PRO A 38 -14.91 5.81 25.08
C PRO A 38 -13.93 5.18 26.04
N SER A 39 -14.22 4.08 26.75
CA SER A 39 -13.26 3.43 27.66
C SER A 39 -12.21 2.56 26.96
N GLN A 40 -12.40 2.28 25.67
CA GLN A 40 -11.58 1.35 24.89
C GLN A 40 -10.71 2.05 23.86
N ILE A 41 -10.64 3.39 23.85
CA ILE A 41 -9.83 4.16 22.90
C ILE A 41 -8.80 5.03 23.61
N CYS A 42 -7.61 5.15 23.03
CA CYS A 42 -6.66 6.20 23.36
C CYS A 42 -6.40 7.07 22.13
N LEU A 43 -6.23 8.37 22.35
CA LEU A 43 -5.95 9.35 21.29
C LEU A 43 -4.45 9.60 21.23
N VAL A 44 -3.87 9.62 20.03
CA VAL A 44 -2.44 9.84 19.79
C VAL A 44 -2.26 10.97 18.79
N VAL A 45 -1.43 11.95 19.12
CA VAL A 45 -1.07 13.08 18.24
C VAL A 45 0.44 13.18 18.19
N GLY A 46 1.02 13.16 16.98
CA GLY A 46 2.48 13.23 16.79
C GLY A 46 3.26 12.15 17.55
N GLY A 47 2.70 10.94 17.66
CA GLY A 47 3.28 9.83 18.42
C GLY A 47 3.09 9.88 19.94
N LYS A 48 2.51 10.95 20.48
CA LYS A 48 2.26 11.10 21.93
C LYS A 48 0.81 10.77 22.29
N LYS A 49 0.62 9.86 23.24
CA LYS A 49 -0.70 9.55 23.81
C LYS A 49 -1.21 10.74 24.62
N LEU A 50 -2.43 11.18 24.33
CA LEU A 50 -3.10 12.23 25.08
C LEU A 50 -3.69 11.67 26.37
N THR A 51 -3.49 12.39 27.47
CA THR A 51 -4.05 12.08 28.78
C THR A 51 -5.48 12.62 28.88
N ARG A 52 -6.35 11.91 29.60
CA ARG A 52 -7.72 12.36 29.89
C ARG A 52 -7.75 13.29 31.10
N GLU A 53 -7.08 14.43 30.98
CA GLU A 53 -7.21 15.48 31.99
C GLU A 53 -8.41 16.37 31.65
N LYS A 54 -9.03 16.96 32.67
CA LYS A 54 -10.14 17.91 32.51
C LYS A 54 -9.63 19.26 32.00
N LYS A 55 -9.10 19.28 30.78
CA LYS A 55 -8.65 20.47 30.06
C LYS A 55 -9.25 20.49 28.65
N SER A 56 -9.25 21.66 28.02
CA SER A 56 -9.66 21.80 26.63
C SER A 56 -8.67 21.16 25.67
N ILE A 57 -9.13 20.76 24.50
CA ILE A 57 -8.29 20.16 23.45
C ILE A 57 -7.15 21.10 23.02
N ARG A 58 -7.36 22.42 23.00
CA ARG A 58 -6.29 23.40 22.73
C ARG A 58 -5.22 23.40 23.81
N ASN A 59 -5.60 23.30 25.09
CA ASN A 59 -4.66 23.27 26.22
C ASN A 59 -3.93 21.91 26.34
N MET A 60 -4.45 20.89 25.66
CA MET A 60 -3.78 19.59 25.49
C MET A 60 -2.80 19.58 24.31
N GLY A 61 -2.69 20.70 23.59
CA GLY A 61 -1.72 20.91 22.53
C GLY A 61 -2.24 20.64 21.12
N LEU A 62 -3.53 20.38 20.93
CA LEU A 62 -4.11 20.22 19.59
C LEU A 62 -4.20 21.58 18.88
N LYS A 63 -3.78 21.60 17.62
CA LYS A 63 -3.78 22.74 16.71
C LYS A 63 -4.66 22.48 15.49
N GLU A 64 -4.93 23.54 14.74
CA GLU A 64 -5.66 23.44 13.47
C GLU A 64 -4.91 22.53 12.49
N ASP A 65 -5.67 21.69 11.79
CA ASP A 65 -5.22 20.67 10.84
C ASP A 65 -4.41 19.50 11.43
N ASP A 66 -4.38 19.35 12.76
CA ASP A 66 -3.74 18.19 13.39
C ASP A 66 -4.44 16.87 13.06
N VAL A 67 -3.63 15.81 12.94
CA VAL A 67 -4.10 14.43 12.78
C VAL A 67 -4.13 13.74 14.15
N VAL A 68 -5.32 13.32 14.56
CA VAL A 68 -5.59 12.61 15.81
C VAL A 68 -5.84 11.14 15.49
N ILE A 69 -4.93 10.26 15.90
CA ILE A 69 -5.06 8.82 15.71
C ILE A 69 -5.83 8.23 16.89
N VAL A 70 -6.92 7.54 16.61
CA VAL A 70 -7.68 6.77 17.60
C VAL A 70 -7.15 5.35 17.59
N GLN A 71 -6.71 4.84 18.74
CA GLN A 71 -6.21 3.47 18.88
C GLN A 71 -7.02 2.70 19.94
N PRO A 72 -7.40 1.44 19.68
CA PRO A 72 -8.06 0.63 20.69
C PRO A 72 -7.07 0.26 21.80
N ILE A 73 -7.50 0.40 23.05
CA ILE A 73 -6.76 -0.05 24.23
C ILE A 73 -7.03 -1.56 24.37
N ALA A 74 -6.11 -2.40 23.89
CA ALA A 74 -6.13 -3.82 24.22
C ALA A 74 -5.91 -3.98 25.75
N PRO A 75 -6.62 -4.89 26.45
CA PRO A 75 -6.41 -5.12 27.86
C PRO A 75 -4.99 -5.66 28.10
N PHE A 76 -4.13 -4.80 28.63
CA PHE A 76 -2.76 -5.11 28.99
C PHE A 76 -2.77 -5.81 30.36
N ASN A 77 -2.58 -7.13 30.40
CA ASN A 77 -2.37 -7.84 31.67
C ASN A 77 -0.87 -8.16 31.83
N ARG A 78 -0.12 -7.21 32.41
CA ARG A 78 1.22 -7.47 32.96
C ARG A 78 1.05 -8.18 34.29
N GLY A 79 1.67 -9.35 34.44
CA GLY A 79 1.73 -10.04 35.72
C GLY A 79 2.61 -9.31 36.75
N ARG A 80 2.10 -9.18 37.99
CA ARG A 80 2.72 -9.72 39.21
C ARG A 80 1.90 -9.41 40.47
N VAL A 81 1.61 -10.49 41.22
CA VAL A 81 1.52 -10.66 42.69
C VAL A 81 0.49 -9.84 43.48
N GLY A 82 -0.50 -10.57 44.04
CA GLY A 82 -0.86 -10.45 45.45
C GLY A 82 -2.19 -9.75 45.81
N ILE A 83 -3.04 -10.53 46.49
CA ILE A 83 -4.05 -10.14 47.49
C ILE A 83 -5.47 -9.81 46.97
N ALA A 84 -6.31 -10.85 47.07
CA ALA A 84 -7.57 -10.95 47.82
C ALA A 84 -8.71 -9.91 47.62
N VAL A 85 -9.88 -10.50 47.32
CA VAL A 85 -11.28 -10.12 47.63
C VAL A 85 -11.81 -8.78 47.10
N ALA A 86 -12.80 -8.85 46.22
CA ALA A 86 -14.18 -8.47 46.54
C ALA A 86 -15.06 -8.52 45.28
N ASP A 87 -16.25 -9.07 45.45
CA ASP A 87 -17.38 -9.00 44.53
C ASP A 87 -17.54 -7.61 43.91
N SER A 88 -17.76 -7.58 42.59
CA SER A 88 -18.72 -6.62 42.05
C SER A 88 -19.48 -7.28 40.89
N GLU A 89 -20.63 -7.82 41.25
CA GLU A 89 -21.76 -8.09 40.37
C GLU A 89 -22.26 -6.79 39.72
N THR A 90 -21.50 -6.13 38.85
CA THR A 90 -21.99 -4.93 38.15
C THR A 90 -21.32 -4.77 36.80
N SER A 91 -21.71 -5.62 35.85
CA SER A 91 -21.73 -5.29 34.41
C SER A 91 -22.62 -6.30 33.68
N ARG A 92 -23.87 -6.46 34.15
CA ARG A 92 -24.95 -6.78 33.23
C ARG A 92 -25.06 -5.55 32.33
N VAL A 93 -24.50 -5.63 31.12
CA VAL A 93 -24.84 -4.69 30.05
C VAL A 93 -26.35 -4.79 29.93
N THR A 94 -27.04 -3.79 30.47
CA THR A 94 -28.48 -3.61 30.30
C THR A 94 -28.71 -3.67 28.82
N VAL A 95 -29.48 -4.68 28.40
CA VAL A 95 -30.00 -4.89 27.05
C VAL A 95 -30.27 -3.51 26.45
N ALA A 96 -29.41 -3.07 25.53
CA ALA A 96 -29.68 -1.87 24.76
C ALA A 96 -31.02 -2.13 24.08
N GLU A 97 -32.01 -1.31 24.41
CA GLU A 97 -33.38 -1.48 23.95
C GLU A 97 -33.35 -1.74 22.43
N PRO A 98 -33.89 -2.89 21.96
CA PRO A 98 -33.85 -3.26 20.55
C PRO A 98 -34.35 -2.16 19.62
N GLU A 99 -35.26 -1.31 20.11
CA GLU A 99 -35.76 -0.10 19.45
C GLU A 99 -34.65 0.88 19.12
N ARG A 100 -33.74 1.15 20.06
CA ARG A 100 -32.64 2.10 19.88
C ARG A 100 -31.61 1.60 18.87
N ILE A 101 -31.38 0.28 18.82
CA ILE A 101 -30.49 -0.35 17.84
C ILE A 101 -31.16 -0.38 16.46
N ARG A 102 -32.46 -0.67 16.40
CA ARG A 102 -33.25 -0.62 15.16
C ARG A 102 -33.18 0.78 14.55
N ASP A 103 -33.44 1.81 15.36
CA ASP A 103 -33.49 3.19 14.90
C ASP A 103 -32.10 3.70 14.48
N LEU A 104 -31.03 3.25 15.15
CA LEU A 104 -29.63 3.52 14.76
C LEU A 104 -29.21 2.82 13.45
N LEU A 105 -29.70 1.61 13.20
CA LEU A 105 -29.44 0.90 11.94
C LEU A 105 -30.24 1.49 10.78
N MET A 106 -31.44 2.02 11.05
CA MET A 106 -32.29 2.66 10.04
C MET A 106 -31.91 4.13 9.77
N SER A 107 -31.28 4.82 10.71
CA SER A 107 -30.88 6.22 10.55
C SER A 107 -29.73 6.42 9.56
N ASN A 108 -28.92 5.38 9.31
CA ASN A 108 -27.80 5.44 8.39
C ASN A 108 -27.96 4.43 7.22
N PRO A 109 -28.08 4.89 5.96
CA PRO A 109 -28.13 4.03 4.77
C PRO A 109 -26.94 3.08 4.62
N ASP A 110 -25.76 3.48 5.07
CA ASP A 110 -24.55 2.66 4.96
C ASP A 110 -24.57 1.47 5.93
N HIS A 111 -25.16 1.66 7.12
CA HIS A 111 -25.39 0.57 8.06
C HIS A 111 -26.36 -0.47 7.49
N MET A 112 -27.38 -0.03 6.76
CA MET A 112 -28.32 -0.91 6.05
C MET A 112 -27.63 -1.72 4.95
N HIS A 113 -26.73 -1.08 4.19
CA HIS A 113 -25.95 -1.75 3.16
C HIS A 113 -24.97 -2.77 3.74
N ALA A 114 -24.26 -2.42 4.82
CA ALA A 114 -23.35 -3.30 5.52
C ALA A 114 -24.09 -4.49 6.16
N LEU A 115 -25.25 -4.24 6.78
CA LEU A 115 -26.09 -5.29 7.37
C LEU A 115 -26.63 -6.23 6.30
N ARG A 116 -27.04 -5.73 5.13
CA ARG A 116 -27.51 -6.56 4.01
C ARG A 116 -26.44 -7.51 3.49
N GLN A 117 -25.18 -7.09 3.47
CA GLN A 117 -24.06 -7.91 2.98
C GLN A 117 -23.55 -8.89 4.03
N ASN A 118 -23.39 -8.42 5.27
CA ASN A 118 -22.73 -9.18 6.34
C ASN A 118 -23.70 -10.04 7.15
N ASN A 119 -24.98 -9.64 7.22
CA ASN A 119 -25.99 -10.33 8.01
C ASN A 119 -27.40 -10.26 7.37
N PRO A 120 -27.64 -11.02 6.30
CA PRO A 120 -28.89 -10.97 5.55
C PRO A 120 -30.13 -11.35 6.39
N ARG A 121 -29.95 -12.12 7.46
CA ARG A 121 -31.04 -12.55 8.36
C ARG A 121 -31.51 -11.38 9.24
N LEU A 122 -30.57 -10.72 9.92
CA LEU A 122 -30.87 -9.55 10.75
C LEU A 122 -31.41 -8.38 9.90
N TYR A 123 -30.91 -8.20 8.66
CA TYR A 123 -31.45 -7.21 7.71
C TYR A 123 -32.92 -7.48 7.33
N LYS A 124 -33.32 -8.75 7.14
CA LYS A 124 -34.71 -9.10 6.83
C LYS A 124 -35.64 -8.84 8.00
N ALA A 125 -35.21 -9.19 9.21
CA ALA A 125 -35.96 -8.92 10.45
C ALA A 125 -36.07 -7.40 10.73
N LEU A 126 -35.06 -6.62 10.36
CA LEU A 126 -35.10 -5.17 10.45
C LEU A 126 -36.08 -4.56 9.43
N LYS A 127 -36.11 -5.08 8.19
CA LYS A 127 -36.98 -4.58 7.11
C LYS A 127 -38.44 -5.03 7.25
N SER A 128 -38.72 -6.13 7.97
CA SER A 128 -40.09 -6.61 8.20
C SER A 128 -40.90 -5.68 9.10
N GLY A 129 -40.24 -4.78 9.84
CA GLY A 129 -40.88 -3.81 10.73
C GLY A 129 -41.39 -4.41 12.05
N GLN A 130 -41.21 -5.73 12.25
CA GLN A 130 -41.63 -6.44 13.45
C GLN A 130 -40.52 -6.37 14.50
N LEU A 131 -40.75 -5.58 15.55
CA LEU A 131 -39.76 -5.34 16.59
C LEU A 131 -39.39 -6.62 17.36
N GLU A 132 -40.36 -7.50 17.65
CA GLU A 132 -40.08 -8.79 18.30
C GLU A 132 -39.15 -9.69 17.48
N GLU A 133 -39.34 -9.78 16.15
CA GLU A 133 -38.49 -10.63 15.29
C GLU A 133 -37.06 -10.09 15.24
N PHE A 134 -36.91 -8.77 15.15
CA PHE A 134 -35.61 -8.11 15.18
C PHE A 134 -34.89 -8.31 16.52
N ALA A 135 -35.60 -8.11 17.64
CA ALA A 135 -35.04 -8.28 18.98
C ALA A 135 -34.59 -9.72 19.24
N LYS A 136 -35.35 -10.70 18.76
CA LYS A 136 -35.03 -12.12 18.89
C LYS A 136 -33.76 -12.48 18.11
N GLU A 137 -33.68 -12.12 16.84
CA GLU A 137 -32.52 -12.41 16.00
C GLU A 137 -31.26 -11.69 16.51
N LEU A 138 -31.39 -10.44 16.97
CA LEU A 138 -30.29 -9.68 17.56
C LEU A 138 -29.74 -10.35 18.82
N ASN A 139 -30.62 -10.77 19.74
CA ASN A 139 -30.24 -11.46 20.96
C ASN A 139 -29.60 -12.82 20.67
N ASP A 140 -30.15 -13.60 19.74
CA ASP A 140 -29.58 -14.90 19.37
C ASP A 140 -28.16 -14.73 18.81
N GLN A 141 -27.90 -13.70 18.02
CA GLN A 141 -26.58 -13.40 17.49
C GLN A 141 -25.58 -12.92 18.54
N LEU A 142 -26.01 -12.04 19.46
CA LEU A 142 -25.17 -11.62 20.57
C LEU A 142 -24.80 -12.81 21.47
N THR A 143 -25.77 -13.66 21.79
CA THR A 143 -25.56 -14.85 22.62
C THR A 143 -24.65 -15.87 21.92
N GLN A 144 -24.79 -16.06 20.61
CA GLN A 144 -23.90 -16.94 19.83
C GLN A 144 -22.46 -16.40 19.81
N ARG A 145 -22.27 -15.10 19.56
CA ARG A 145 -20.95 -14.47 19.61
C ARG A 145 -20.30 -14.62 20.98
N GLU A 146 -21.03 -14.30 22.04
CA GLU A 146 -20.54 -14.47 23.41
C GLU A 146 -20.17 -15.92 23.71
N ARG A 147 -20.96 -16.90 23.26
CA ARG A 147 -20.63 -18.32 23.43
C ARG A 147 -19.34 -18.70 22.70
N THR A 148 -19.17 -18.28 21.45
CA THR A 148 -17.95 -18.57 20.67
C THR A 148 -16.72 -17.90 21.27
N GLU A 149 -16.84 -16.64 21.70
CA GLU A 149 -15.74 -15.93 22.38
C GLU A 149 -15.39 -16.60 23.71
N ARG A 150 -16.40 -16.98 24.50
CA ARG A 150 -16.20 -17.64 25.79
C ARG A 150 -15.62 -19.05 25.62
N GLN A 151 -15.95 -19.76 24.54
CA GLN A 151 -15.31 -21.04 24.18
C GLN A 151 -13.85 -20.84 23.77
N ARG A 152 -13.55 -19.84 22.94
CA ARG A 152 -12.17 -19.49 22.52
C ARG A 152 -11.30 -19.10 23.72
N LEU A 153 -11.82 -18.27 24.62
CA LEU A 153 -11.16 -17.88 25.86
C LEU A 153 -10.91 -19.07 26.80
N LYS A 154 -11.90 -19.95 26.95
CA LYS A 154 -11.74 -21.18 27.75
C LYS A 154 -10.66 -22.10 27.17
N LEU A 155 -10.62 -22.28 25.84
CA LEU A 155 -9.60 -23.08 25.16
C LEU A 155 -8.19 -22.52 25.40
N MET A 156 -8.05 -21.18 25.34
CA MET A 156 -6.77 -20.50 25.62
C MET A 156 -6.34 -20.57 27.10
N GLN A 157 -7.28 -20.71 28.04
CA GLN A 157 -7.01 -20.73 29.48
C GLN A 157 -6.79 -22.14 30.06
N SER A 158 -7.33 -23.19 29.43
CA SER A 158 -7.47 -24.49 30.11
C SER A 158 -6.22 -25.38 30.10
N ASN A 159 -5.21 -25.16 29.25
CA ASN A 159 -4.00 -25.97 29.31
C ASN A 159 -2.74 -25.27 28.73
N PRO A 160 -1.80 -24.81 29.58
CA PRO A 160 -0.52 -24.20 29.17
C PRO A 160 0.39 -25.09 28.29
N PHE A 161 0.10 -26.39 28.20
CA PHE A 161 0.87 -27.38 27.44
C PHE A 161 0.12 -27.97 26.24
N ASP A 162 -1.01 -27.38 25.84
CA ASP A 162 -1.71 -27.78 24.62
C ASP A 162 -0.89 -27.39 23.37
N PRO A 163 -0.47 -28.34 22.52
CA PRO A 163 0.32 -28.06 21.33
C PRO A 163 -0.34 -27.07 20.37
N GLU A 164 -1.67 -27.04 20.28
CA GLU A 164 -2.37 -26.07 19.43
C GLU A 164 -2.31 -24.65 20.00
N ALA A 165 -2.47 -24.50 21.33
CA ALA A 165 -2.34 -23.22 22.00
C ALA A 165 -0.90 -22.67 21.89
N GLN A 166 0.11 -23.53 22.04
CA GLN A 166 1.52 -23.15 21.85
C GLN A 166 1.83 -22.75 20.41
N ARG A 167 1.22 -23.41 19.41
CA ARG A 167 1.35 -23.01 17.99
C ARG A 167 0.75 -21.62 17.75
N LEU A 168 -0.42 -21.35 18.31
CA LEU A 168 -1.08 -20.03 18.20
C LEU A 168 -0.23 -18.93 18.85
N ILE A 169 0.33 -19.20 20.03
CA ILE A 169 1.22 -18.27 20.74
C ILE A 169 2.51 -18.03 19.93
N ALA A 170 3.10 -19.09 19.36
CA ALA A 170 4.31 -18.98 18.55
C ALA A 170 4.07 -18.17 17.26
N GLU A 171 2.91 -18.33 16.62
CA GLU A 171 2.52 -17.52 15.47
C GLU A 171 2.34 -16.05 15.86
N ASP A 172 1.66 -15.77 16.99
CA ASP A 172 1.43 -14.41 17.47
C ASP A 172 2.76 -13.70 17.83
N ILE A 173 3.70 -14.41 18.46
CA ILE A 173 5.07 -13.90 18.72
C ILE A 173 5.81 -13.64 17.41
N ARG A 174 5.70 -14.55 16.44
CA ARG A 174 6.32 -14.38 15.12
C ARG A 174 5.77 -13.13 14.42
N MET A 175 4.46 -12.94 14.42
CA MET A 175 3.82 -11.78 13.81
C MET A 175 4.22 -10.47 14.50
N LYS A 176 4.25 -10.45 15.84
CA LYS A 176 4.76 -9.30 16.62
C LYS A 176 6.21 -8.97 16.30
N ASN A 177 7.07 -9.98 16.14
CA ASN A 177 8.47 -9.75 15.77
C ASN A 177 8.59 -9.18 14.36
N ILE A 178 7.78 -9.66 13.42
CA ILE A 178 7.73 -9.13 12.05
C ILE A 178 7.25 -7.68 12.06
N GLU A 179 6.19 -7.39 12.83
CA GLU A 179 5.59 -6.06 12.94
C GLU A 179 6.57 -5.06 13.60
N ALA A 180 7.21 -5.43 14.71
CA ALA A 180 8.21 -4.61 15.36
C ALA A 180 9.42 -4.34 14.45
N ASN A 181 9.86 -5.34 13.67
CA ASN A 181 10.92 -5.15 12.68
C ASN A 181 10.50 -4.22 11.55
N MET A 182 9.25 -4.30 11.10
CA MET A 182 8.69 -3.41 10.07
C MET A 182 8.56 -1.97 10.59
N GLU A 183 8.07 -1.80 11.81
CA GLU A 183 7.98 -0.49 12.48
C GLU A 183 9.37 0.14 12.63
N ALA A 184 10.36 -0.62 13.10
CA ALA A 184 11.75 -0.16 13.17
C ALA A 184 12.33 0.19 11.78
N ALA A 185 12.02 -0.60 10.75
CA ALA A 185 12.44 -0.26 9.39
C ALA A 185 11.81 1.05 8.91
N LEU A 186 10.53 1.32 9.23
CA LEU A 186 9.84 2.56 8.85
C LEU A 186 10.39 3.77 9.62
N GLU A 187 10.71 3.61 10.91
CA GLU A 187 11.24 4.66 11.77
C GLU A 187 12.68 5.04 11.40
N TYR A 188 13.57 4.05 11.27
CA TYR A 188 15.01 4.30 11.10
C TYR A 188 15.46 4.31 9.64
N ASN A 189 14.80 3.55 8.75
CA ASN A 189 15.21 3.37 7.35
C ASN A 189 14.02 3.50 6.38
N PRO A 190 13.31 4.64 6.35
CA PRO A 190 12.13 4.83 5.49
C PRO A 190 12.43 4.62 4.01
N GLU A 191 13.68 4.84 3.58
CA GLU A 191 14.13 4.64 2.20
C GLU A 191 14.09 3.17 1.74
N THR A 192 14.07 2.20 2.67
CA THR A 192 13.89 0.77 2.37
C THR A 192 12.55 0.50 1.68
N PHE A 193 11.57 1.37 1.89
CA PHE A 193 10.23 1.28 1.31
C PHE A 193 10.06 2.13 0.05
N GLY A 194 11.07 2.92 -0.32
CA GLY A 194 11.09 3.69 -1.55
C GLY A 194 11.28 2.79 -2.78
N LEU A 195 10.54 3.08 -3.85
CA LEU A 195 10.82 2.44 -5.14
C LEU A 195 12.11 3.04 -5.71
N VAL A 196 13.16 2.22 -5.80
CA VAL A 196 14.42 2.65 -6.41
C VAL A 196 14.26 2.70 -7.93
N THR A 197 14.55 3.86 -8.50
CA THR A 197 14.54 4.06 -9.95
C THR A 197 15.69 3.29 -10.59
N MET A 198 15.37 2.49 -11.60
CA MET A 198 16.36 1.70 -12.34
C MET A 198 17.25 2.58 -13.22
N LEU A 199 18.50 2.16 -13.43
CA LEU A 199 19.49 2.93 -14.18
C LEU A 199 19.25 2.80 -15.69
N TYR A 200 18.86 3.90 -16.33
CA TYR A 200 18.73 3.99 -17.78
C TYR A 200 19.55 5.15 -18.33
N ILE A 201 20.06 5.00 -19.54
CA ILE A 201 20.74 6.06 -20.29
C ILE A 201 20.13 6.21 -21.68
N ASN A 202 20.24 7.40 -22.26
CA ASN A 202 19.95 7.60 -23.67
C ASN A 202 21.14 7.14 -24.51
N CYS A 203 20.86 6.45 -25.60
CA CYS A 203 21.86 6.09 -26.60
C CYS A 203 21.23 5.99 -27.98
N VAL A 204 22.08 5.91 -29.00
CA VAL A 204 21.67 5.80 -30.40
C VAL A 204 22.36 4.60 -31.02
N VAL A 205 21.58 3.73 -31.67
CA VAL A 205 22.11 2.59 -32.45
C VAL A 205 21.62 2.73 -33.88
N ASN A 206 22.54 2.68 -34.84
CA ASN A 206 22.22 2.82 -36.26
C ASN A 206 21.36 4.07 -36.57
N GLY A 207 21.63 5.18 -35.89
CA GLY A 207 20.89 6.45 -36.06
C GLY A 207 19.54 6.53 -35.34
N HIS A 208 19.10 5.47 -34.64
CA HIS A 208 17.83 5.46 -33.91
C HIS A 208 18.04 5.63 -32.39
N PRO A 209 17.38 6.61 -31.75
CA PRO A 209 17.45 6.77 -30.31
C PRO A 209 16.71 5.64 -29.58
N LEU A 210 17.31 5.17 -28.50
CA LEU A 210 16.76 4.18 -27.59
C LEU A 210 17.26 4.39 -26.17
N LYS A 211 16.62 3.71 -25.21
CA LYS A 211 16.96 3.77 -23.80
C LYS A 211 17.57 2.44 -23.39
N ALA A 212 18.82 2.47 -22.95
CA ALA A 212 19.53 1.27 -22.50
C ALA A 212 19.45 1.15 -20.99
N PHE A 213 19.03 -0.02 -20.51
CA PHE A 213 19.07 -0.39 -19.11
C PHE A 213 20.50 -0.76 -18.72
N VAL A 214 21.06 -0.15 -17.68
CA VAL A 214 22.44 -0.39 -17.24
C VAL A 214 22.43 -1.43 -16.10
N ASP A 215 23.01 -2.60 -16.35
CA ASP A 215 22.98 -3.73 -15.42
C ASP A 215 24.35 -4.39 -15.28
N SER A 216 25.06 -4.08 -14.19
CA SER A 216 26.32 -4.74 -13.85
C SER A 216 26.15 -6.21 -13.40
N GLY A 217 24.93 -6.63 -13.06
CA GLY A 217 24.60 -8.01 -12.71
C GLY A 217 24.43 -8.92 -13.93
N ALA A 218 24.22 -8.35 -15.12
CA ALA A 218 24.15 -9.11 -16.36
C ALA A 218 25.54 -9.32 -16.96
N GLN A 219 25.91 -10.58 -17.22
CA GLN A 219 27.22 -10.91 -17.80
C GLN A 219 27.36 -10.40 -19.25
N THR A 220 26.26 -10.40 -20.01
CA THR A 220 26.26 -10.09 -21.45
C THR A 220 25.28 -8.98 -21.78
N THR A 221 25.68 -8.08 -22.67
CA THR A 221 24.80 -7.07 -23.26
C THR A 221 23.81 -7.73 -24.22
N ILE A 222 22.54 -7.35 -24.12
CA ILE A 222 21.44 -7.95 -24.88
C ILE A 222 20.53 -6.88 -25.48
N MET A 223 19.91 -7.22 -26.61
CA MET A 223 18.93 -6.38 -27.31
C MET A 223 17.70 -7.21 -27.66
N SER A 224 16.51 -6.62 -27.55
CA SER A 224 15.28 -7.30 -27.97
C SER A 224 15.18 -7.41 -29.49
N GLU A 225 14.54 -8.47 -29.99
CA GLU A 225 14.25 -8.65 -31.42
C GLU A 225 13.46 -7.47 -31.99
N ARG A 226 12.45 -7.00 -31.24
CA ARG A 226 11.64 -5.84 -31.61
C ARG A 226 12.51 -4.60 -31.80
N CYS A 227 13.46 -4.37 -30.89
CA CYS A 227 14.39 -3.25 -31.00
C CYS A 227 15.32 -3.41 -32.20
N ALA A 228 15.91 -4.60 -32.40
CA ALA A 228 16.79 -4.88 -33.54
C ALA A 228 16.08 -4.69 -34.91
N GLY A 229 14.79 -5.03 -34.99
CA GLY A 229 13.94 -4.73 -36.14
C GLY A 229 13.71 -3.23 -36.32
N ARG A 230 13.35 -2.52 -35.24
CA ARG A 230 13.09 -1.07 -35.25
C ARG A 230 14.29 -0.24 -35.66
N VAL A 231 15.49 -0.61 -35.19
CA VAL A 231 16.74 0.09 -35.54
C VAL A 231 17.38 -0.45 -36.82
N ASN A 232 16.68 -1.33 -37.55
CA ASN A 232 17.10 -1.91 -38.82
C ASN A 232 18.50 -2.52 -38.77
N ILE A 233 18.77 -3.40 -37.80
CA ILE A 233 20.04 -4.15 -37.71
C ILE A 233 19.84 -5.67 -37.79
N MET A 234 18.62 -6.14 -38.09
CA MET A 234 18.33 -7.57 -38.24
C MET A 234 19.25 -8.26 -39.26
N ARG A 235 19.71 -7.53 -40.29
CA ARG A 235 20.69 -8.02 -41.28
C ARG A 235 22.06 -8.37 -40.70
N LEU A 236 22.40 -7.86 -39.52
CA LEU A 236 23.69 -8.08 -38.85
C LEU A 236 23.64 -9.23 -37.84
N VAL A 237 22.46 -9.81 -37.60
CA VAL A 237 22.26 -10.86 -36.60
C VAL A 237 22.75 -12.19 -37.15
N ASP A 238 23.84 -12.70 -36.59
CA ASP A 238 24.39 -14.01 -36.92
C ASP A 238 23.62 -15.10 -36.15
N THR A 239 22.76 -15.83 -36.88
CA THR A 239 21.90 -16.89 -36.33
C THR A 239 22.66 -18.17 -35.97
N ARG A 240 23.93 -18.31 -36.38
CA ARG A 240 24.79 -19.42 -35.93
C ARG A 240 25.08 -19.35 -34.43
N TRP A 241 24.92 -18.17 -33.84
CA TRP A 241 25.02 -17.91 -32.42
C TRP A 241 23.64 -17.95 -31.71
N SER A 242 22.65 -18.57 -32.35
CA SER A 242 21.38 -18.87 -31.69
C SER A 242 21.55 -19.92 -30.60
N GLY A 243 20.66 -19.89 -29.62
CA GLY A 243 20.73 -20.81 -28.49
C GLY A 243 19.79 -20.39 -27.37
N TYR A 244 20.08 -20.87 -26.17
CA TYR A 244 19.31 -20.54 -24.97
C TYR A 244 20.23 -19.96 -23.91
N ALA A 245 19.96 -18.74 -23.47
CA ALA A 245 20.58 -18.15 -22.29
C ALA A 245 19.91 -18.75 -21.04
N ARG A 246 20.72 -19.32 -20.13
CA ARG A 246 20.28 -19.71 -18.79
C ARG A 246 20.68 -18.60 -17.82
N GLY A 247 19.70 -17.84 -17.33
CA GLY A 247 19.84 -16.80 -16.31
C GLY A 247 18.66 -16.83 -15.34
N VAL A 248 18.05 -15.67 -15.03
CA VAL A 248 16.76 -15.56 -14.31
C VAL A 248 15.61 -16.05 -15.21
N GLY A 249 15.67 -17.32 -15.63
CA GLY A 249 14.81 -17.94 -16.64
C GLY A 249 15.58 -18.42 -17.88
N ILE A 250 14.87 -19.13 -18.75
CA ILE A 250 15.36 -19.59 -20.05
C ILE A 250 14.89 -18.59 -21.10
N GLN A 251 15.83 -17.94 -21.78
CA GLN A 251 15.53 -17.00 -22.87
C GLN A 251 16.13 -17.52 -24.17
N LYS A 252 15.35 -17.47 -25.25
CA LYS A 252 15.79 -17.89 -26.58
C LYS A 252 16.57 -16.75 -27.24
N ILE A 253 17.84 -17.03 -27.52
CA ILE A 253 18.74 -16.15 -28.28
C ILE A 253 18.50 -16.45 -29.77
N ILE A 254 18.14 -15.41 -30.52
CA ILE A 254 17.93 -15.48 -31.97
C ILE A 254 19.28 -15.51 -32.69
N GLY A 255 20.25 -14.76 -32.19
CA GLY A 255 21.60 -14.70 -32.74
C GLY A 255 22.43 -13.62 -32.05
N ARG A 256 23.58 -13.28 -32.64
CA ARG A 256 24.50 -12.29 -32.09
C ARG A 256 24.86 -11.24 -33.14
N VAL A 257 24.89 -9.97 -32.73
CA VAL A 257 25.52 -8.89 -33.48
C VAL A 257 26.96 -8.77 -32.99
N HIS A 258 27.92 -9.03 -33.88
CA HIS A 258 29.34 -9.07 -33.52
C HIS A 258 29.95 -7.68 -33.34
N MET A 259 29.44 -6.69 -34.07
CA MET A 259 29.96 -5.33 -34.05
C MET A 259 28.90 -4.36 -34.57
N VAL A 260 28.61 -3.33 -33.77
CA VAL A 260 27.80 -2.17 -34.16
C VAL A 260 28.21 -0.97 -33.31
N ASP A 261 28.07 0.23 -33.87
CA ASP A 261 28.31 1.45 -33.13
C ASP A 261 27.12 1.79 -32.23
N LEU A 262 27.41 1.88 -30.94
CA LEU A 262 26.53 2.43 -29.92
C LEU A 262 26.99 3.86 -29.62
N VAL A 263 26.17 4.84 -29.95
CA VAL A 263 26.48 6.25 -29.69
C VAL A 263 25.91 6.67 -28.35
N ILE A 264 26.78 7.19 -27.48
CA ILE A 264 26.41 7.78 -26.19
C ILE A 264 26.95 9.21 -26.16
N GLU A 265 26.04 10.18 -26.08
CA GLU A 265 26.36 11.59 -26.31
C GLU A 265 27.10 11.78 -27.66
N ASN A 266 28.42 12.05 -27.62
CA ASN A 266 29.25 12.28 -28.80
C ASN A 266 30.18 11.10 -29.12
N ASP A 267 30.18 10.03 -28.31
CA ASP A 267 31.12 8.92 -28.44
C ASP A 267 30.52 7.74 -29.17
N HIS A 268 31.31 7.16 -30.07
CA HIS A 268 30.98 5.96 -30.80
C HIS A 268 31.66 4.75 -30.16
N LEU A 269 30.88 3.95 -29.43
CA LEU A 269 31.35 2.77 -28.74
C LEU A 269 31.11 1.52 -29.58
N THR A 270 32.18 0.88 -30.05
CA THR A 270 32.09 -0.41 -30.73
C THR A 270 31.55 -1.47 -29.75
N THR A 271 30.36 -1.98 -30.04
CA THR A 271 29.57 -2.81 -29.13
C THR A 271 29.17 -4.13 -29.79
N SER A 272 29.12 -5.21 -29.01
CA SER A 272 28.56 -6.49 -29.45
C SER A 272 27.51 -6.97 -28.47
N PHE A 273 26.43 -7.60 -28.96
CA PHE A 273 25.32 -8.04 -28.12
C PHE A 273 24.56 -9.22 -28.71
N SER A 274 23.90 -9.97 -27.84
CA SER A 274 23.00 -11.06 -28.22
C SER A 274 21.57 -10.53 -28.41
N VAL A 275 20.87 -11.02 -29.44
CA VAL A 275 19.48 -10.65 -29.71
C VAL A 275 18.53 -11.69 -29.14
N ILE A 276 17.56 -11.26 -28.34
CA ILE A 276 16.62 -12.12 -27.62
C ILE A 276 15.17 -11.83 -28.06
N GLU A 277 14.36 -12.88 -28.19
CA GLU A 277 12.99 -12.81 -28.71
C GLU A 277 12.03 -12.04 -27.78
N LYS A 278 12.05 -12.32 -26.47
CA LYS A 278 11.07 -11.79 -25.52
C LYS A 278 11.76 -11.13 -24.33
N GLN A 279 11.82 -9.81 -24.35
CA GLN A 279 12.40 -8.99 -23.28
C GLN A 279 11.57 -7.71 -23.08
N PRO A 280 11.36 -7.25 -21.82
CA PRO A 280 10.54 -6.07 -21.54
C PRO A 280 11.24 -4.73 -21.85
N MET A 281 12.57 -4.72 -21.94
CA MET A 281 13.35 -3.55 -22.35
C MET A 281 13.98 -3.73 -23.72
N ASP A 282 14.26 -2.61 -24.38
CA ASP A 282 14.82 -2.57 -25.73
C ASP A 282 16.28 -3.03 -25.77
N MET A 283 17.10 -2.55 -24.84
CA MET A 283 18.52 -2.88 -24.73
C MET A 283 18.93 -2.90 -23.26
N LEU A 284 19.77 -3.87 -22.91
CA LEU A 284 20.44 -3.96 -21.62
C LEU A 284 21.94 -3.91 -21.87
N LEU A 285 22.61 -2.95 -21.24
CA LEU A 285 24.05 -2.78 -21.22
C LEU A 285 24.63 -3.57 -20.04
N GLY A 286 25.25 -4.70 -20.37
CA GLY A 286 25.80 -5.65 -19.41
C GLY A 286 27.24 -5.34 -19.02
N LEU A 287 27.73 -6.15 -18.09
CA LEU A 287 29.08 -6.04 -17.52
C LEU A 287 30.19 -6.21 -18.56
N ASP A 288 29.95 -6.98 -19.63
CA ASP A 288 30.90 -7.15 -20.74
C ASP A 288 31.25 -5.82 -21.42
N MET A 289 30.27 -4.98 -21.71
CA MET A 289 30.49 -3.67 -22.33
C MET A 289 30.92 -2.62 -21.31
N LEU A 290 30.37 -2.67 -20.08
CA LEU A 290 30.80 -1.78 -19.00
C LEU A 290 32.29 -1.95 -18.69
N LYS A 291 32.79 -3.19 -18.62
CA LYS A 291 34.22 -3.46 -18.41
C LYS A 291 35.06 -3.08 -19.63
N ARG A 292 34.59 -3.38 -20.84
CA ARG A 292 35.33 -3.08 -22.08
C ARG A 292 35.63 -1.59 -22.23
N HIS A 293 34.67 -0.74 -21.87
CA HIS A 293 34.78 0.72 -21.99
C HIS A 293 35.11 1.41 -20.65
N GLU A 294 35.56 0.63 -19.66
CA GLU A 294 35.97 1.09 -18.33
C GLU A 294 34.94 2.03 -17.67
N CYS A 295 33.66 1.72 -17.83
CA CYS A 295 32.59 2.59 -17.38
C CYS A 295 32.54 2.71 -15.86
N VAL A 296 32.23 3.91 -15.38
CA VAL A 296 32.01 4.21 -13.96
C VAL A 296 30.54 4.59 -13.76
N ILE A 297 29.83 3.77 -12.99
CA ILE A 297 28.46 4.06 -12.53
C ILE A 297 28.58 4.97 -11.31
N ASP A 298 28.43 6.28 -11.52
CA ASP A 298 28.51 7.28 -10.45
C ASP A 298 27.11 7.60 -9.94
N LEU A 299 26.70 6.88 -8.89
CA LEU A 299 25.40 7.08 -8.24
C LEU A 299 25.32 8.37 -7.42
N LYS A 300 26.47 8.95 -7.03
CA LYS A 300 26.50 10.22 -6.29
C LYS A 300 26.17 11.39 -7.21
N ARG A 301 26.69 11.36 -8.44
CA ARG A 301 26.42 12.38 -9.48
C ARG A 301 25.26 11.99 -10.40
N ASN A 302 24.74 10.77 -10.27
CA ASN A 302 23.69 10.20 -11.11
C ASN A 302 24.05 10.18 -12.61
N VAL A 303 25.28 9.78 -12.94
CA VAL A 303 25.81 9.70 -14.31
C VAL A 303 26.52 8.37 -14.57
N LEU A 304 26.50 7.94 -15.83
CA LEU A 304 27.41 6.93 -16.35
C LEU A 304 28.58 7.63 -17.04
N ARG A 305 29.80 7.45 -16.53
CA ARG A 305 31.02 7.91 -17.19
C ARG A 305 31.58 6.78 -18.04
N ILE A 306 31.94 7.07 -19.28
CA ILE A 306 32.70 6.18 -20.15
C ILE A 306 34.18 6.38 -19.85
N GLY A 307 34.88 5.35 -19.39
CA GLY A 307 36.26 5.49 -18.92
C GLY A 307 37.25 5.77 -20.04
N THR A 308 37.04 5.17 -21.21
CA THR A 308 37.93 5.29 -22.38
C THR A 308 37.98 6.69 -22.97
N THR A 309 36.89 7.46 -22.88
CA THR A 309 36.74 8.79 -23.49
C THR A 309 36.57 9.92 -22.47
N GLY A 310 36.16 9.59 -21.24
CA GLY A 310 35.84 10.55 -20.19
C GLY A 310 34.44 11.17 -20.29
N THR A 311 33.68 10.87 -21.35
CA THR A 311 32.31 11.37 -21.56
C THR A 311 31.37 10.88 -20.46
N GLU A 312 30.46 11.75 -20.06
CA GLU A 312 29.45 11.47 -19.04
C GLU A 312 28.06 11.60 -19.66
N THR A 313 27.19 10.64 -19.37
CA THR A 313 25.75 10.73 -19.69
C THR A 313 24.93 10.60 -18.40
N SER A 314 23.85 11.36 -18.29
CA SER A 314 23.01 11.35 -17.08
C SER A 314 22.06 10.16 -17.07
N PHE A 315 21.87 9.55 -15.90
CA PHE A 315 20.82 8.55 -15.75
C PHE A 315 19.44 9.21 -15.87
N LEU A 316 18.51 8.50 -16.51
CA LEU A 316 17.15 8.98 -16.70
C LEU A 316 16.38 9.09 -15.38
N LYS A 317 15.48 10.07 -15.32
CA LYS A 317 14.52 10.22 -14.22
C LYS A 317 13.39 9.19 -14.37
N GLU A 318 12.67 8.93 -13.29
CA GLU A 318 11.56 7.96 -13.28
C GLU A 318 10.51 8.25 -14.37
N SER A 319 10.19 9.52 -14.63
CA SER A 319 9.24 9.95 -15.67
C SER A 319 9.64 9.53 -17.09
N ASP A 320 10.94 9.36 -17.31
CA ASP A 320 11.51 9.13 -18.63
C ASP A 320 11.81 7.64 -18.86
N ILE A 321 11.56 6.77 -17.88
CA ILE A 321 11.79 5.33 -18.04
C ILE A 321 10.57 4.67 -18.71
N PRO A 322 10.75 3.79 -19.70
CA PRO A 322 9.64 3.09 -20.34
C PRO A 322 8.78 2.33 -19.31
N GLU A 323 7.46 2.55 -19.32
CA GLU A 323 6.52 1.90 -18.39
C GLU A 323 6.52 0.37 -18.50
N ASP A 324 6.76 -0.14 -19.71
CA ASP A 324 6.86 -1.58 -20.01
C ASP A 324 8.09 -2.24 -19.37
N SER A 325 9.07 -1.44 -18.95
CA SER A 325 10.33 -1.91 -18.35
C SER A 325 10.35 -1.82 -16.81
N LYS A 326 9.24 -1.45 -16.17
CA LYS A 326 9.09 -1.51 -14.71
C LYS A 326 9.03 -2.97 -14.26
N LEU A 327 10.19 -3.50 -13.84
CA LEU A 327 10.38 -4.89 -13.39
C LEU A 327 9.56 -5.25 -12.13
N TRP A 328 9.12 -4.24 -11.36
CA TRP A 328 8.27 -4.41 -10.20
C TRP A 328 6.94 -3.70 -10.41
N LYS A 329 5.86 -4.47 -10.57
CA LYS A 329 4.49 -3.95 -10.45
C LYS A 329 4.01 -4.32 -9.06
N ILE A 330 3.76 -3.31 -8.22
CA ILE A 330 3.00 -3.53 -6.98
C ILE A 330 1.69 -4.20 -7.40
N PRO A 331 1.33 -5.37 -6.84
CA PRO A 331 0.08 -6.02 -7.18
C PRO A 331 -1.05 -5.02 -6.94
N LYS A 332 -1.75 -4.65 -8.02
CA LYS A 332 -2.97 -3.85 -7.90
C LYS A 332 -3.90 -4.65 -7.01
N LYS A 333 -4.24 -4.13 -5.82
CA LYS A 333 -5.42 -4.60 -5.08
C LYS A 333 -6.56 -4.57 -6.09
N ASP A 334 -7.11 -5.73 -6.43
CA ASP A 334 -8.20 -5.87 -7.38
C ASP A 334 -9.33 -4.92 -6.97
N GLY A 335 -9.46 -3.82 -7.72
CA GLY A 335 -10.52 -2.84 -7.57
C GLY A 335 -11.83 -3.40 -8.10
N LYS A 336 -12.37 -4.45 -7.46
CA LYS A 336 -13.78 -4.80 -7.62
C LYS A 336 -14.62 -3.90 -6.72
N ASN A 337 -14.89 -2.71 -7.26
CA ASN A 337 -16.15 -1.94 -7.17
C ASN A 337 -15.82 -0.46 -7.37
N LYS A 338 -15.73 -0.03 -8.63
CA LYS A 338 -16.07 1.35 -8.97
C LYS A 338 -17.60 1.47 -8.94
N PRO A 339 -18.21 2.35 -8.14
CA PRO A 339 -19.60 2.69 -8.31
C PRO A 339 -19.77 3.42 -9.64
N SER A 340 -20.77 3.00 -10.40
CA SER A 340 -21.22 3.57 -11.66
C SER A 340 -21.64 5.03 -11.50
N GLU A 341 -20.88 5.95 -12.10
CA GLU A 341 -21.40 7.28 -12.43
C GLU A 341 -22.26 7.19 -13.68
N GLY A 342 -23.57 7.31 -13.48
CA GLY A 342 -24.52 7.46 -14.55
C GLY A 342 -25.78 8.15 -14.05
N ARG A 343 -25.85 9.47 -14.27
CA ARG A 343 -27.04 10.11 -14.86
C ARG A 343 -26.79 11.57 -15.23
N GLN A 344 -26.79 11.78 -16.54
CA GLN A 344 -26.97 13.04 -17.25
C GLN A 344 -28.24 13.78 -16.82
N ARG A 345 -28.22 15.12 -16.98
CA ARG A 345 -29.08 15.93 -17.91
C ARG A 345 -29.05 17.42 -17.49
N PRO A 346 -29.46 18.39 -18.34
CA PRO A 346 -29.34 18.50 -19.80
C PRO A 346 -28.84 19.89 -20.28
N HIS A 347 -28.59 19.97 -21.59
CA HIS A 347 -28.28 21.10 -22.48
C HIS A 347 -28.74 22.53 -22.12
N SER A 348 -27.87 23.50 -22.44
CA SER A 348 -28.21 24.73 -23.19
C SER A 348 -27.01 25.13 -24.07
N HIS A 349 -27.09 24.87 -25.37
CA HIS A 349 -27.21 25.87 -26.44
C HIS A 349 -25.98 26.79 -26.61
N SER A 350 -25.21 26.49 -27.64
CA SER A 350 -24.26 27.39 -28.30
C SER A 350 -25.00 28.59 -28.93
N PRO A 351 -24.25 29.65 -29.27
CA PRO A 351 -24.06 29.86 -30.71
C PRO A 351 -22.63 30.20 -31.11
N SER A 352 -22.29 29.67 -32.28
CA SER A 352 -21.16 30.06 -33.12
C SER A 352 -21.20 31.54 -33.51
N THR A 353 -20.10 32.24 -33.32
CA THR A 353 -19.52 33.28 -34.19
C THR A 353 -18.06 33.39 -33.74
N GLY A 354 -17.01 33.63 -34.52
CA GLY A 354 -16.80 34.06 -35.88
C GLY A 354 -15.35 34.56 -35.92
N ARG A 355 -14.60 34.20 -36.96
CA ARG A 355 -13.25 34.67 -37.32
C ARG A 355 -12.93 36.13 -36.93
N ARG A 356 -11.68 36.35 -36.51
CA ARG A 356 -10.65 37.34 -36.95
C ARG A 356 -9.62 37.42 -35.82
N GLY A 357 -8.31 37.24 -36.00
CA GLY A 357 -7.47 37.80 -37.04
C GLY A 357 -6.85 39.09 -36.50
N SER A 358 -5.70 38.98 -35.82
CA SER A 358 -4.61 39.96 -35.67
C SER A 358 -3.49 39.28 -34.89
#